data_AF-V8NVL7-F1
#
_entry.id   AF-V8NVL7-F1
#
_cell.length_a   1.000
_cell.length_b   1.000
_cell.length_c   1.000
_cell.angle_alpha   90.00
_cell.angle_beta   90.00
_cell.angle_gamma   90.00
#
_symmetry.space_group_name_H-M   'P 1'
#
loop_
_entity.id
_entity.type
_entity.pdbx_description
1 polymer ?
#
loop_
_entity_poly.entity_id
_entity_poly.type
_entity_poly.pdbx_seq_one_letter_code
_entity_poly.pdbx_strand_id
1 'polypeptide(L)'
;NSPEEETELKKLKVLEKSVEQLAKKIDEVNKDLREIQKDFLAKNNQTEALSQLDKRIKGTAEQFMKILEQIDAIILPDNFNDSKQKKKGLVKKVQAFLAQCDTVEGNIGQEMDKLQSKNMVLAE
;
A
#
# COMPACT_ATOMS: atom_id res chain seq x y z
N ASN A 1 -13.74 -10.41 -27.67
CA ASN A 1 -14.21 -10.79 -26.33
C ASN A 1 -15.68 -11.14 -26.40
N SER A 2 -16.09 -12.26 -25.80
CA SER A 2 -17.50 -12.62 -25.71
C SER A 2 -18.22 -11.76 -24.65
N PRO A 3 -19.57 -11.71 -24.63
CA PRO A 3 -20.31 -10.99 -23.58
C PRO A 3 -19.96 -11.44 -22.15
N GLU A 4 -19.67 -12.73 -21.98
CA GLU A 4 -19.23 -13.31 -20.71
C GLU A 4 -17.83 -12.82 -20.33
N GLU A 5 -16.89 -12.80 -21.28
CA GLU A 5 -15.55 -12.27 -21.05
C GLU A 5 -15.57 -10.78 -20.72
N GLU A 6 -16.44 -10.01 -21.38
CA GLU A 6 -16.61 -8.59 -21.07
C GLU A 6 -17.10 -8.36 -19.63
N THR A 7 -17.95 -9.26 -19.12
CA THR A 7 -18.44 -9.21 -17.74
C THR A 7 -17.30 -9.42 -16.74
N GLU A 8 -16.42 -10.39 -16.98
CA GLU A 8 -15.24 -10.62 -16.14
C GLU A 8 -14.23 -9.46 -16.22
N LEU A 9 -14.02 -8.90 -17.42
CA LEU A 9 -13.20 -7.70 -17.60
C LEU A 9 -13.73 -6.50 -16.81
N LYS A 10 -15.06 -6.33 -16.73
CA LYS A 10 -15.66 -5.25 -15.92
C LYS A 10 -15.35 -5.44 -14.42
N LYS A 11 -15.42 -6.66 -13.89
CA LYS A 11 -15.05 -6.96 -12.49
C LYS A 11 -13.58 -6.63 -12.23
N LEU A 12 -12.67 -7.06 -13.12
CA LEU A 12 -11.25 -6.75 -13.01
C LEU A 12 -10.95 -5.24 -13.07
N LYS A 13 -11.68 -4.48 -13.90
CA LYS A 13 -11.57 -3.02 -13.97
C LYS A 13 -12.05 -2.32 -12.69
N VAL A 14 -13.06 -2.86 -12.01
CA VAL A 14 -13.50 -2.32 -10.71
C VAL A 14 -12.41 -2.52 -9.67
N LEU A 15 -11.83 -3.72 -9.59
CA LEU A 15 -10.71 -4.00 -8.69
C LEU A 15 -9.50 -3.12 -8.99
N GLU A 16 -9.17 -2.89 -10.27
CA GLU A 16 -8.10 -1.99 -10.68
C GLU A 16 -8.30 -0.55 -10.17
N LYS A 17 -9.53 -0.02 -10.22
CA LYS A 17 -9.84 1.29 -9.63
C LYS A 17 -9.64 1.31 -8.12
N SER A 18 -10.01 0.24 -7.42
CA SER A 18 -9.76 0.12 -5.98
C SER A 18 -8.26 0.10 -5.67
N VAL A 19 -7.46 -0.62 -6.47
CA VAL A 19 -5.99 -0.61 -6.36
C VAL A 19 -5.43 0.80 -6.54
N GLU A 20 -5.91 1.55 -7.53
CA GLU A 20 -5.46 2.93 -7.77
C GLU A 20 -5.84 3.90 -6.64
N GLN A 21 -6.98 3.70 -6.00
CA GLN A 21 -7.36 4.48 -4.83
C GLN A 21 -6.47 4.17 -3.62
N LEU A 22 -6.11 2.90 -3.40
CA LEU A 22 -5.18 2.53 -2.34
C LEU A 22 -3.77 3.03 -2.61
N ALA A 23 -3.32 3.02 -3.87
CA ALA A 23 -2.01 3.56 -4.24
C ALA A 23 -1.87 5.04 -3.84
N LYS A 24 -2.92 5.85 -4.03
CA LYS A 24 -2.94 7.25 -3.57
C LYS A 24 -2.74 7.39 -2.06
N LYS A 25 -3.23 6.45 -1.26
CA LYS A 25 -3.00 6.45 0.19
C LYS A 25 -1.52 6.24 0.52
N ILE A 26 -0.81 5.41 -0.24
CA ILE A 26 0.64 5.24 -0.08
C ILE A 26 1.37 6.54 -0.40
N ASP A 27 0.95 7.26 -1.46
CA ASP A 27 1.53 8.56 -1.82
C ASP A 27 1.32 9.61 -0.73
N GLU A 28 0.11 9.66 -0.14
CA GLU A 28 -0.21 10.52 1.00
C GLU A 28 0.65 10.20 2.22
N VAL A 29 0.77 8.92 2.60
CA VAL A 29 1.62 8.50 3.72
C VAL A 29 3.08 8.89 3.48
N ASN A 30 3.59 8.73 2.25
CA ASN A 30 4.95 9.16 1.89
C ASN A 30 5.15 10.67 1.94
N LYS A 31 4.11 11.44 1.61
CA LYS A 31 4.15 12.90 1.73
C LYS A 31 4.22 13.29 3.20
N ASP A 32 3.31 12.75 4.02
CA ASP A 32 3.23 13.03 5.46
C ASP A 32 4.55 12.63 6.16
N LEU A 33 5.13 11.47 5.81
CA LEU A 33 6.41 11.02 6.34
C LEU A 33 7.54 12.04 6.05
N ARG A 34 7.61 12.53 4.81
CA ARG A 34 8.59 13.55 4.41
C ARG A 34 8.37 14.89 5.11
N GLU A 35 7.14 15.23 5.46
CA GLU A 35 6.84 16.45 6.23
C GLU A 35 7.28 16.31 7.69
N ILE A 36 7.06 15.15 8.31
CA ILE A 36 7.51 14.87 9.68
C ILE A 36 9.04 14.89 9.79
N GLN A 37 9.75 14.39 8.78
CA GLN A 37 11.21 14.36 8.70
C GLN A 37 11.86 15.76 8.65
N LYS A 38 11.11 16.82 8.31
CA LYS A 38 11.66 18.19 8.20
C LYS A 38 11.85 18.91 9.55
N ASP A 39 11.79 18.18 10.68
CA ASP A 39 12.14 18.66 12.03
C ASP A 39 11.32 19.88 12.55
N PHE A 40 10.11 20.10 12.00
CA PHE A 40 9.22 21.19 12.44
C PHE A 40 8.39 20.87 13.69
N LEU A 41 8.33 19.60 14.09
CA LEU A 41 7.47 19.11 15.17
C LEU A 41 8.31 18.72 16.39
N ALA A 42 7.77 18.92 17.59
CA ALA A 42 8.36 18.39 18.82
C ALA A 42 8.46 16.86 18.75
N LYS A 43 9.53 16.27 19.32
CA LYS A 43 9.82 14.83 19.24
C LYS A 43 8.65 13.91 19.63
N ASN A 44 7.91 14.26 20.68
CA ASN A 44 6.73 13.47 21.11
C ASN A 44 5.64 13.49 20.04
N ASN A 45 5.40 14.65 19.42
CA ASN A 45 4.43 14.81 18.33
C ASN A 45 4.90 14.08 17.06
N GLN A 46 6.21 14.07 16.77
CA GLN A 46 6.77 13.27 15.66
C GLN A 46 6.56 11.77 15.89
N THR A 47 6.82 11.29 17.10
CA THR A 47 6.66 9.87 17.44
C THR A 47 5.20 9.43 17.30
N GLU A 48 4.25 10.24 17.79
CA GLU A 48 2.83 9.97 17.62
C GLU A 48 2.41 9.99 16.15
N ALA A 49 2.84 11.00 15.38
CA ALA A 49 2.54 11.11 13.96
C ALA A 49 3.09 9.92 13.16
N LEU A 50 4.33 9.50 13.41
CA LEU A 50 4.91 8.29 12.82
C LEU A 50 4.12 7.04 13.19
N SER A 51 3.63 6.93 14.44
CA SER A 51 2.81 5.78 14.88
C SER A 51 1.48 5.72 14.14
N GLN A 52 0.89 6.87 13.86
CA GLN A 52 -0.33 6.94 13.03
C GLN A 52 -0.04 6.57 11.56
N LEU A 53 1.09 6.99 11.01
CA LEU A 53 1.50 6.59 9.65
C LEU A 53 1.75 5.09 9.54
N ASP A 54 2.40 4.48 10.54
CA ASP A 54 2.62 3.03 10.63
C ASP A 54 1.30 2.26 10.56
N LYS A 55 0.31 2.67 11.37
CA LYS A 55 -1.04 2.06 11.34
C LYS A 55 -1.72 2.24 9.98
N ARG A 56 -1.59 3.42 9.36
CA ARG A 56 -2.18 3.70 8.03
C ARG A 56 -1.56 2.84 6.94
N ILE A 57 -0.24 2.65 6.95
CA ILE A 57 0.43 1.85 5.92
C ILE A 57 0.12 0.36 6.08
N LYS A 58 0.10 -0.15 7.32
CA LYS A 58 -0.32 -1.53 7.62
C LYS A 58 -1.76 -1.80 7.21
N GLY A 59 -2.67 -0.89 7.53
CA GLY A 59 -4.06 -0.98 7.08
C GLY A 59 -4.18 -0.98 5.56
N THR A 60 -3.39 -0.16 4.87
CA THR A 60 -3.35 -0.12 3.40
C THR A 60 -2.83 -1.43 2.80
N ALA A 61 -1.77 -2.01 3.38
CA ALA A 61 -1.24 -3.31 2.98
C ALA A 61 -2.28 -4.42 3.15
N GLU A 62 -3.01 -4.45 4.26
CA GLU A 62 -4.10 -5.40 4.48
C GLU A 62 -5.21 -5.26 3.42
N GLN A 63 -5.56 -4.03 3.02
CA GLN A 63 -6.53 -3.81 1.94
C GLN A 63 -6.02 -4.33 0.59
N PHE A 64 -4.73 -4.20 0.29
CA PHE A 64 -4.13 -4.80 -0.91
C PHE A 64 -4.18 -6.33 -0.87
N MET A 65 -3.89 -6.95 0.28
CA MET A 65 -4.01 -8.41 0.44
C MET A 65 -5.44 -8.89 0.17
N LYS A 66 -6.46 -8.21 0.70
CA LYS A 66 -7.88 -8.53 0.42
C LYS A 66 -8.23 -8.40 -1.06
N ILE A 67 -7.64 -7.44 -1.77
CA ILE A 67 -7.82 -7.32 -3.22
C ILE A 67 -7.15 -8.49 -3.94
N LEU A 68 -5.94 -8.88 -3.52
CA LEU A 68 -5.21 -10.00 -4.11
C LEU A 68 -6.01 -11.31 -3.98
N GLU A 69 -6.56 -11.58 -2.79
CA GLU A 69 -7.44 -12.72 -2.53
C GLU A 69 -8.69 -12.70 -3.42
N GLN A 70 -9.33 -11.54 -3.59
CA GLN A 70 -10.47 -11.38 -4.49
C GLN A 70 -10.09 -11.66 -5.94
N ILE A 71 -8.92 -11.20 -6.39
CA ILE A 71 -8.42 -11.46 -7.74
C ILE A 71 -8.18 -12.96 -7.92
N ASP A 72 -7.53 -13.61 -6.95
CA ASP A 72 -7.21 -15.04 -7.02
C ASP A 72 -8.47 -15.91 -7.10
N ALA A 73 -9.53 -15.54 -6.39
CA ALA A 73 -10.84 -16.20 -6.45
C ALA A 73 -11.54 -16.13 -7.81
N ILE A 74 -11.14 -15.23 -8.72
CA ILE A 74 -11.73 -15.14 -10.07
C ILE A 74 -11.24 -16.31 -10.92
N ILE A 75 -12.15 -17.24 -11.23
CA ILE A 75 -11.89 -18.36 -12.14
C ILE A 75 -12.24 -17.95 -13.57
N LEU A 76 -11.28 -18.04 -14.49
CA LEU A 76 -11.44 -17.62 -15.88
C LEU A 76 -11.32 -18.83 -16.83
N PRO A 77 -12.29 -19.03 -17.74
CA PRO A 77 -12.20 -20.03 -18.81
C PRO A 77 -10.95 -19.89 -19.68
N ASP A 78 -10.55 -20.97 -20.35
CA ASP A 78 -9.30 -20.99 -21.11
C ASP A 78 -9.26 -20.05 -22.31
N ASN A 79 -10.40 -19.80 -22.91
CA ASN A 79 -10.56 -18.91 -24.04
C ASN A 79 -10.63 -17.42 -23.66
N PHE A 80 -10.60 -17.05 -22.37
CA PHE A 80 -10.70 -15.66 -21.92
C PHE A 80 -9.32 -15.00 -21.81
N ASN A 81 -8.61 -14.94 -22.93
CA ASN A 81 -7.21 -14.50 -22.97
C ASN A 81 -7.01 -13.08 -22.44
N ASP A 82 -7.90 -12.15 -22.78
CA ASP A 82 -7.80 -10.75 -22.35
C ASP A 82 -8.00 -10.63 -20.84
N SER A 83 -8.99 -11.36 -20.31
CA SER A 83 -9.25 -11.39 -18.86
C SER A 83 -8.07 -12.00 -18.10
N LYS A 84 -7.50 -13.10 -18.60
CA LYS A 84 -6.33 -13.75 -17.98
C LYS A 84 -5.12 -12.82 -17.96
N GLN A 85 -4.85 -12.13 -19.07
CA GLN A 85 -3.76 -11.16 -19.15
C GLN A 85 -4.00 -10.00 -18.17
N LYS A 86 -5.23 -9.47 -18.11
CA LYS A 86 -5.60 -8.38 -17.19
C LYS A 86 -5.48 -8.81 -15.73
N LYS A 87 -5.96 -10.00 -15.36
CA LYS A 87 -5.80 -10.60 -14.03
C LYS A 87 -4.33 -10.66 -13.63
N LYS A 88 -3.47 -11.23 -14.49
CA LYS A 88 -2.02 -11.34 -14.24
C LYS A 88 -1.35 -9.97 -14.06
N GLY A 89 -1.70 -8.99 -14.89
CA GLY A 89 -1.20 -7.63 -14.78
C GLY A 89 -1.61 -6.97 -13.45
N LEU A 90 -2.85 -7.17 -13.03
CA LEU A 90 -3.37 -6.62 -11.79
C LEU A 90 -2.71 -7.26 -10.56
N VAL A 91 -2.51 -8.59 -10.55
CA VAL A 91 -1.75 -9.29 -9.49
C VAL A 91 -0.35 -8.68 -9.32
N LYS A 92 0.39 -8.52 -10.42
CA LYS A 92 1.73 -7.90 -10.37
C LYS A 92 1.69 -6.46 -9.85
N LYS A 93 0.69 -5.68 -10.25
CA LYS A 93 0.51 -4.30 -9.79
C LYS A 93 0.26 -4.25 -8.28
N VAL A 94 -0.62 -5.12 -7.76
CA VAL A 94 -0.89 -5.22 -6.31
C VAL A 94 0.35 -5.64 -5.54
N GLN A 95 1.08 -6.65 -5.99
CA GLN A 95 2.34 -7.10 -5.36
C GLN A 95 3.39 -6.00 -5.32
N ALA A 96 3.52 -5.21 -6.39
CA ALA A 96 4.43 -4.06 -6.42
C ALA A 96 4.02 -2.97 -5.41
N PHE A 97 2.72 -2.77 -5.15
CA PHE A 97 2.27 -1.85 -4.11
C PHE A 97 2.44 -2.40 -2.70
N LEU A 98 2.28 -3.71 -2.49
CA LEU A 98 2.62 -4.34 -1.20
C LEU A 98 4.10 -4.15 -0.87
N ALA A 99 5.00 -4.39 -1.82
CA ALA A 99 6.42 -4.12 -1.62
C ALA A 99 6.74 -2.64 -1.32
N GLN A 100 5.95 -1.72 -1.89
CA GLN A 100 6.03 -0.29 -1.53
C GLN A 100 5.53 -0.04 -0.10
N CYS A 101 4.45 -0.69 0.34
CA CYS A 101 4.01 -0.63 1.74
C CYS A 101 5.11 -1.09 2.68
N ASP A 102 5.76 -2.23 2.41
CA ASP A 102 6.86 -2.76 3.23
C ASP A 102 8.03 -1.76 3.31
N THR A 103 8.36 -1.12 2.18
CA THR A 103 9.43 -0.10 2.13
C THR A 103 9.07 1.12 2.97
N VAL A 104 7.84 1.60 2.87
CA VAL A 104 7.36 2.76 3.64
C VAL A 104 7.29 2.45 5.13
N GLU A 105 6.80 1.27 5.50
CA GLU A 105 6.79 0.78 6.89
C GLU A 105 8.23 0.73 7.45
N GLY A 106 9.18 0.18 6.69
CA GLY A 106 10.59 0.16 7.07
C GLY A 106 11.16 1.55 7.29
N ASN A 107 10.86 2.51 6.42
CA ASN A 107 11.28 3.91 6.58
C ASN A 107 10.69 4.56 7.84
N ILE A 108 9.40 4.31 8.12
CA ILE A 108 8.73 4.83 9.32
C ILE A 108 9.40 4.25 10.57
N GLY A 109 9.65 2.94 10.61
CA GLY A 109 10.34 2.29 11.73
C GLY A 109 11.74 2.87 11.97
N GLN A 110 12.52 3.05 10.90
CA GLN A 110 13.85 3.67 11.00
C GLN A 110 13.81 5.10 11.57
N GLU A 111 12.82 5.90 11.19
CA GLU A 111 12.69 7.26 11.75
C GLU A 111 12.27 7.24 13.22
N MET A 112 11.41 6.30 13.65
CA MET A 112 11.08 6.12 15.06
C MET A 112 12.33 5.76 15.89
N ASP A 113 13.14 4.80 15.42
CA ASP A 113 14.37 4.38 16.08
C ASP A 113 15.37 5.54 16.24
N LYS A 114 15.51 6.40 15.21
CA LYS A 114 16.36 7.60 15.27
C LYS A 114 15.92 8.57 16.35
N LEU A 115 14.60 8.79 16.49
CA LEU A 115 14.05 9.68 17.51
C LEU A 115 14.28 9.14 18.93
N GLN A 116 14.15 7.83 19.12
CA GLN A 116 14.41 7.17 20.41
C GLN A 116 15.90 7.18 20.77
N SER A 117 16.78 6.87 19.80
CA SER A 117 18.24 6.86 20.00
C SER A 117 18.80 8.23 20.40
N LYS A 118 18.30 9.32 19.80
CA LYS A 118 18.68 10.70 20.17
C LYS A 118 18.26 11.11 21.59
N ASN A 119 17.31 10.42 22.22
CA ASN A 119 16.87 10.75 23.59
C ASN A 119 17.78 10.13 24.65
N MET A 120 18.42 8.98 24.39
CA MET A 120 19.36 8.38 25.34
C MET A 120 20.67 9.19 25.45
N VAL A 121 21.17 9.73 24.34
CA VAL A 121 22.45 10.47 24.30
C VAL A 121 22.41 11.84 24.99
N LEU A 122 21.22 12.42 25.17
CA LEU A 122 21.04 13.71 25.87
C LEU A 122 20.80 13.56 27.38
N ALA A 123 20.62 12.33 27.87
CA ALA A 123 20.36 12.05 29.27
C ALA A 123 21.62 11.63 30.05
N GLU A 124 22.80 11.67 29.41
CA GLU A 124 24.12 11.44 30.02
C GLU A 124 24.89 12.75 30.26
#